data_AF-A0AAN6RUK5-F1
#
_entry.id   AF-A0AAN6RUK5-F1
#
_cell.length_a   1.000
_cell.length_b   1.000
_cell.length_c   1.000
_cell.angle_alpha   90.00
_cell.angle_beta   90.00
_cell.angle_gamma   90.00
#
_symmetry.space_group_name_H-M   'P 1'
#
loop_
_entity.id
_entity.type
_entity.pdbx_description
1 polymer ?
#
loop_
_entity_poly.entity_id
_entity_poly.type
_entity_poly.pdbx_seq_one_letter_code
_entity_poly.pdbx_strand_id
1 'polypeptide(L)'
;MPIGHVSLPTTPSTYKPMRDFYLAALKPLGYTAYFEKEGVFLGLQRNRDPDFWLHGGSAGSNPSEGERKLEEMTLVDPKLTAEENRKRIGQGRTHVAFSVAGRGEVEGWYRAAVKAGGIPNGEPGERDYVKGYYAAFVLDPVGNNIEVVCFNPWWMKLLNAAPGVAIAVAGAVAGQVALGYAKGAGWI
;
A
#
# COMPACT_ATOMS: atom_id res chain seq x y z
N MET A 1 -6.02 7.10 8.39
CA MET A 1 -6.61 6.66 7.11
C MET A 1 -8.09 6.36 7.33
N PRO A 2 -8.98 6.59 6.35
CA PRO A 2 -10.40 6.21 6.46
C PRO A 2 -10.62 4.69 6.43
N ILE A 3 -9.63 3.92 5.96
CA ILE A 3 -9.59 2.45 6.04
C ILE A 3 -8.99 2.06 7.40
N GLY A 4 -9.71 1.23 8.15
CA GLY A 4 -9.26 0.74 9.46
C GLY A 4 -8.18 -0.34 9.35
N HIS A 5 -8.42 -1.36 8.53
CA HIS A 5 -7.44 -2.40 8.21
C HIS A 5 -7.80 -3.13 6.91
N VAL A 6 -6.82 -3.83 6.33
CA VAL A 6 -7.01 -4.77 5.22
C VAL A 6 -6.41 -6.13 5.59
N SER A 7 -6.95 -7.21 4.99
CA SER A 7 -6.43 -8.55 5.19
C SER A 7 -6.17 -9.26 3.87
N LEU A 8 -5.03 -9.92 3.75
CA LEU A 8 -4.76 -10.88 2.68
C LEU A 8 -4.97 -12.31 3.18
N PRO A 9 -5.67 -13.16 2.42
CA PRO A 9 -5.82 -14.56 2.77
C PRO A 9 -4.50 -15.30 2.60
N THR A 10 -4.27 -16.27 3.47
CA THR A 10 -3.18 -17.23 3.39
C THR A 10 -3.74 -18.63 3.61
N THR A 11 -3.02 -19.63 3.12
CA THR A 11 -3.23 -21.05 3.40
C THR A 11 -2.12 -21.55 4.32
N PRO A 12 -2.24 -22.73 4.94
CA PRO A 12 -1.15 -23.30 5.73
C PRO A 12 0.20 -23.36 4.98
N SER A 13 0.18 -23.62 3.68
CA SER A 13 1.39 -23.69 2.85
C SER A 13 1.97 -22.33 2.44
N THR A 14 1.15 -21.27 2.44
CA THR A 14 1.57 -19.92 1.99
C THR A 14 1.78 -18.94 3.14
N TYR A 15 1.29 -19.25 4.35
CA TYR A 15 1.42 -18.38 5.53
C TYR A 15 2.87 -18.01 5.83
N LYS A 16 3.76 -19.01 5.95
CA LYS A 16 5.16 -18.76 6.32
C LYS A 16 5.91 -17.93 5.26
N PRO A 17 5.86 -18.26 3.95
CA PRO A 17 6.43 -17.40 2.91
C PRO A 17 5.91 -15.96 2.95
N MET A 18 4.59 -15.80 3.08
CA MET A 18 3.96 -14.47 3.14
C MET A 18 4.39 -13.68 4.37
N ARG A 19 4.36 -14.31 5.55
CA ARG A 19 4.84 -13.73 6.81
C ARG A 19 6.27 -13.22 6.68
N ASP A 20 7.18 -14.08 6.23
CA ASP A 20 8.60 -13.74 6.17
C ASP A 20 8.85 -12.61 5.15
N PHE A 21 8.13 -12.65 4.02
CA PHE A 21 8.15 -11.56 3.04
C PHE A 21 7.68 -10.24 3.64
N TYR A 22 6.48 -10.17 4.23
CA TYR A 22 5.93 -8.91 4.72
C TYR A 22 6.70 -8.33 5.92
N LEU A 23 7.21 -9.19 6.81
CA LEU A 23 8.08 -8.74 7.90
C LEU A 23 9.37 -8.11 7.37
N ALA A 24 9.98 -8.68 6.33
CA ALA A 24 11.18 -8.12 5.73
C ALA A 24 10.89 -6.87 4.88
N ALA A 25 9.86 -6.93 4.03
CA ALA A 25 9.50 -5.89 3.07
C ALA A 25 9.01 -4.62 3.76
N LEU A 26 8.18 -4.73 4.81
CA LEU A 26 7.57 -3.57 5.47
C LEU A 26 8.40 -2.99 6.62
N LYS A 27 9.46 -3.68 7.06
CA LYS A 27 10.38 -3.19 8.11
C LYS A 27 10.95 -1.79 7.82
N PRO A 28 11.41 -1.44 6.60
CA PRO A 28 11.89 -0.08 6.28
C PRO A 28 10.82 1.01 6.43
N LEU A 29 9.54 0.64 6.36
CA LEU A 29 8.41 1.55 6.56
C LEU A 29 8.02 1.68 8.04
N GLY A 30 8.71 0.98 8.94
CA GLY A 30 8.44 0.97 10.37
C GLY A 30 7.39 -0.05 10.81
N TYR A 31 6.99 -0.97 9.95
CA TYR A 31 6.05 -2.02 10.33
C TYR A 31 6.69 -3.09 11.22
N THR A 32 5.95 -3.56 12.22
CA THR A 32 6.32 -4.68 13.10
C THR A 32 5.16 -5.66 13.28
N ALA A 33 5.47 -6.90 13.68
CA ALA A 33 4.47 -7.84 14.16
C ALA A 33 3.85 -7.32 15.47
N TYR A 34 2.54 -7.11 15.47
CA TYR A 34 1.79 -6.72 16.65
C TYR A 34 1.11 -7.93 17.31
N PHE A 35 0.46 -8.75 16.48
CA PHE A 35 -0.32 -9.89 16.97
C PHE A 35 -0.15 -11.06 16.01
N GLU A 36 0.30 -12.21 16.52
CA GLU A 36 0.59 -13.37 15.68
C GLU A 36 0.11 -14.66 16.35
N LYS A 37 -0.58 -15.50 15.57
CA LYS A 37 -0.74 -16.92 15.83
C LYS A 37 -0.36 -17.65 14.55
N GLU A 38 0.77 -18.35 14.58
CA GLU A 38 1.35 -18.98 13.41
C GLU A 38 0.33 -19.86 12.67
N GLY A 39 0.26 -19.70 11.35
CA GLY A 39 -0.69 -20.39 10.48
C GLY A 39 -2.14 -19.89 10.55
N VAL A 40 -2.48 -18.97 11.47
CA VAL A 40 -3.85 -18.49 11.69
C VAL A 40 -3.99 -17.00 11.40
N PHE A 41 -3.12 -16.15 11.95
CA PHE A 41 -3.12 -14.73 11.61
C PHE A 41 -1.78 -14.06 11.90
N LEU A 42 -1.53 -12.95 11.22
CA LEU A 42 -0.46 -11.99 11.54
C LEU A 42 -1.00 -10.58 11.33
N GLY A 43 -1.06 -9.78 12.39
CA GLY A 43 -1.35 -8.35 12.35
C GLY A 43 -0.05 -7.55 12.37
N LEU A 44 0.15 -6.74 11.34
CA LEU A 44 1.30 -5.85 11.17
C LEU A 44 0.87 -4.41 11.45
N GLN A 45 1.68 -3.69 12.22
CA GLN A 45 1.41 -2.30 12.59
C GLN A 45 2.60 -1.40 12.28
N ARG A 46 2.34 -0.19 11.80
CA ARG A 46 3.30 0.93 11.77
C ARG A 46 3.07 1.94 12.90
N ASN A 47 1.81 2.10 13.29
CA ASN A 47 1.37 3.07 14.30
C ASN A 47 0.77 2.32 15.51
N ARG A 48 -0.32 2.86 16.09
CA ARG A 48 -0.93 2.34 17.32
C ARG A 48 -1.65 1.01 17.13
N ASP A 49 -2.34 0.83 16.01
CA ASP A 49 -3.20 -0.32 15.75
C ASP A 49 -2.74 -1.03 14.46
N PRO A 50 -2.87 -2.37 14.37
CA PRO A 50 -2.53 -3.13 13.17
C PRO A 50 -3.52 -2.85 12.03
N ASP A 51 -3.00 -2.31 10.92
CA ASP A 51 -3.78 -1.93 9.74
C ASP A 51 -3.59 -2.89 8.54
N PHE A 52 -2.67 -3.85 8.64
CA PHE A 52 -2.40 -4.83 7.60
C PHE A 52 -2.30 -6.25 8.19
N TRP A 53 -3.13 -7.16 7.68
CA TRP A 53 -3.27 -8.50 8.23
C TRP A 53 -3.01 -9.60 7.20
N LEU A 54 -2.45 -10.71 7.65
CA LEU A 54 -2.53 -12.01 7.00
C LEU A 54 -3.52 -12.87 7.79
N HIS A 55 -4.51 -13.46 7.14
CA HIS A 55 -5.42 -14.43 7.77
C HIS A 55 -5.24 -15.79 7.12
N GLY A 56 -4.85 -16.78 7.91
CA GLY A 56 -4.88 -18.19 7.54
C GLY A 56 -6.32 -18.65 7.41
N GLY A 57 -6.66 -19.30 6.29
CA GLY A 57 -7.91 -20.03 6.13
C GLY A 57 -8.16 -20.84 7.40
N SER A 58 -9.34 -20.65 7.98
CA SER A 58 -9.72 -21.04 9.33
C SER A 58 -9.09 -22.36 9.76
N ALA A 59 -8.20 -22.31 10.74
CA ALA A 59 -7.80 -23.50 11.49
C ALA A 59 -9.02 -23.98 12.31
N GLY A 60 -10.00 -24.61 11.64
CA GLY A 60 -11.17 -25.21 12.29
C GLY A 60 -12.51 -25.17 11.56
N SER A 61 -12.67 -24.54 10.38
CA SER A 61 -13.93 -24.67 9.60
C SER A 61 -13.74 -25.56 8.38
N ASN A 62 -14.75 -26.40 8.10
CA ASN A 62 -14.76 -27.26 6.93
C ASN A 62 -14.64 -26.44 5.63
N PRO A 63 -13.70 -26.82 4.73
CA PRO A 63 -13.82 -26.83 3.28
C PRO A 63 -14.96 -26.13 2.55
N SER A 64 -15.26 -24.84 2.70
CA SER A 64 -16.25 -24.23 1.79
C SER A 64 -15.69 -24.23 0.37
N GLU A 65 -16.54 -24.25 -0.66
CA GLU A 65 -16.11 -24.34 -2.06
C GLU A 65 -15.14 -23.20 -2.48
N GLY A 66 -15.12 -22.08 -1.74
CA GLY A 66 -14.14 -20.99 -1.87
C GLY A 66 -12.74 -21.32 -1.34
N GLU A 67 -12.60 -22.22 -0.38
CA GLU A 67 -11.32 -22.67 0.17
C GLU A 67 -10.58 -23.61 -0.80
N ARG A 68 -11.30 -24.36 -1.65
CA ARG A 68 -10.67 -25.16 -2.72
C ARG A 68 -10.03 -24.31 -3.82
N LYS A 69 -10.51 -23.08 -4.06
CA LYS A 69 -9.85 -22.12 -4.97
C LYS A 69 -8.57 -21.51 -4.38
N LEU A 70 -8.37 -21.55 -3.06
CA LEU A 70 -7.14 -21.10 -2.41
C LEU A 70 -6.00 -22.13 -2.53
N GLU A 71 -6.29 -23.40 -2.82
CA GLU A 71 -5.27 -24.41 -3.13
C GLU A 71 -4.58 -24.15 -4.49
N GLU A 72 -5.24 -23.42 -5.39
CA GLU A 72 -4.66 -22.88 -6.62
C GLU A 72 -3.90 -21.55 -6.42
N MET A 73 -3.79 -21.07 -5.17
CA MET A 73 -2.97 -19.92 -4.80
C MET A 73 -1.49 -20.31 -4.90
N THR A 74 -1.07 -20.53 -6.14
CA THR A 74 0.25 -20.95 -6.52
C THR A 74 1.23 -19.89 -6.08
N LEU A 75 2.22 -20.35 -5.34
CA LEU A 75 3.40 -19.58 -5.03
C LEU A 75 4.05 -19.13 -6.33
N VAL A 76 4.77 -18.00 -6.26
CA VAL A 76 5.86 -17.69 -7.18
C VAL A 76 6.70 -18.95 -7.39
N ASP A 77 6.87 -19.37 -8.65
CA ASP A 77 7.62 -20.59 -8.95
C ASP A 77 9.12 -20.27 -8.85
N PRO A 78 9.85 -20.85 -7.88
CA PRO A 78 11.27 -20.56 -7.70
C PRO A 78 12.13 -21.06 -8.87
N LYS A 79 11.58 -21.90 -9.76
CA LYS A 79 12.28 -22.40 -10.96
C LYS A 79 12.18 -21.43 -12.13
N LEU A 80 11.24 -20.49 -12.09
CA LEU A 80 11.04 -19.50 -13.14
C LEU A 80 11.82 -18.23 -12.82
N THR A 81 12.30 -17.56 -13.86
CA THR A 81 12.84 -16.21 -13.75
C THR A 81 11.78 -15.22 -13.27
N ALA A 82 12.22 -14.04 -12.80
CA ALA A 82 11.31 -12.95 -12.43
C ALA A 82 10.36 -12.57 -13.59
N GLU A 83 10.86 -12.57 -14.82
CA GLU A 83 10.06 -12.24 -16.00
C GLU A 83 9.03 -13.33 -16.34
N GLU A 84 9.40 -14.60 -16.24
CA GLU A 84 8.48 -15.72 -16.48
C GLU A 84 7.38 -15.76 -15.42
N ASN A 85 7.73 -15.55 -14.15
CA ASN A 85 6.73 -15.43 -13.09
C ASN A 85 5.81 -14.23 -13.31
N ARG A 86 6.35 -13.05 -13.66
CA ARG A 86 5.53 -11.87 -14.02
C ARG A 86 4.53 -12.18 -15.14
N LYS A 87 4.99 -12.79 -16.24
CA LYS A 87 4.12 -13.14 -17.38
C LYS A 87 3.02 -14.13 -16.98
N ARG A 88 3.35 -15.12 -16.16
CA ARG A 88 2.39 -16.10 -15.65
C ARG A 88 1.35 -15.47 -14.72
N ILE A 89 1.77 -14.55 -13.85
CA ILE A 89 0.91 -13.93 -12.83
C ILE A 89 0.09 -12.76 -13.40
N GLY A 90 0.62 -12.04 -14.39
CA GLY A 90 -0.03 -10.86 -14.97
C GLY A 90 -0.02 -9.66 -14.02
N GLN A 91 -1.16 -8.97 -13.91
CA GLN A 91 -1.30 -7.75 -13.08
C GLN A 91 -1.28 -8.00 -11.56
N GLY A 92 -1.27 -9.27 -11.13
CA GLY A 92 -1.39 -9.69 -9.75
C GLY A 92 -2.84 -9.90 -9.29
N ARG A 93 -3.03 -10.72 -8.25
CA ARG A 93 -4.37 -11.14 -7.78
C ARG A 93 -5.07 -10.04 -6.98
N THR A 94 -4.38 -9.55 -5.95
CA THR A 94 -4.83 -8.44 -5.11
C THR A 94 -3.81 -7.31 -5.21
N HIS A 95 -4.28 -6.07 -5.22
CA HIS A 95 -3.42 -4.90 -5.21
C HIS A 95 -3.57 -4.14 -3.88
N VAL A 96 -2.45 -3.91 -3.20
CA VAL A 96 -2.40 -3.17 -1.93
C VAL A 96 -1.28 -2.15 -2.03
N ALA A 97 -1.60 -0.88 -1.77
CA ALA A 97 -0.65 0.23 -1.81
C ALA A 97 -0.45 0.82 -0.41
N PHE A 98 0.81 0.97 0.00
CA PHE A 98 1.19 1.68 1.23
C PHE A 98 1.66 3.09 0.89
N SER A 99 1.03 4.08 1.51
CA SER A 99 1.39 5.49 1.34
C SER A 99 2.57 5.87 2.23
N VAL A 100 3.54 6.58 1.66
CA VAL A 100 4.75 7.06 2.34
C VAL A 100 5.02 8.53 2.03
N ALA A 101 5.78 9.20 2.90
CA ALA A 101 6.04 10.63 2.77
C ALA A 101 7.19 10.93 1.80
N GLY A 102 8.15 10.00 1.66
CA GLY A 102 9.37 10.22 0.87
C GLY A 102 9.64 9.17 -0.21
N ARG A 103 10.26 9.61 -1.30
CA ARG A 103 10.77 8.72 -2.37
C ARG A 103 11.80 7.71 -1.82
N GLY A 104 12.60 8.09 -0.83
CA GLY A 104 13.55 7.20 -0.17
C GLY A 104 12.90 6.03 0.58
N GLU A 105 11.67 6.20 1.11
CA GLU A 105 10.91 5.10 1.71
C GLU A 105 10.47 4.09 0.64
N VAL A 106 10.04 4.58 -0.54
CA VAL A 106 9.69 3.73 -1.69
C VAL A 106 10.88 2.88 -2.11
N GLU A 107 12.05 3.49 -2.27
CA GLU A 107 13.28 2.80 -2.67
C GLU A 107 13.78 1.82 -1.59
N GLY A 108 13.71 2.22 -0.32
CA GLY A 108 14.09 1.39 0.81
C GLY A 108 13.22 0.14 0.92
N TRP A 109 11.91 0.31 0.81
CA TRP A 109 10.96 -0.80 0.73
C TRP A 109 11.23 -1.70 -0.48
N TYR A 110 11.41 -1.12 -1.67
CA TYR A 110 11.61 -1.90 -2.90
C TYR A 110 12.83 -2.83 -2.79
N ARG A 111 13.97 -2.31 -2.31
CA ARG A 111 15.17 -3.13 -2.08
C ARG A 111 14.93 -4.25 -1.06
N ALA A 112 14.19 -3.96 0.02
CA ALA A 112 13.88 -4.95 1.05
C ALA A 112 12.94 -6.04 0.53
N ALA A 113 11.90 -5.66 -0.22
CA ALA A 113 10.93 -6.58 -0.81
C ALA A 113 11.56 -7.51 -1.84
N VAL A 114 12.41 -6.99 -2.74
CA VAL A 114 13.16 -7.83 -3.70
C VAL A 114 14.15 -8.73 -2.97
N LYS A 115 14.87 -8.23 -1.96
CA LYS A 115 15.77 -9.06 -1.13
C LYS A 115 15.03 -10.17 -0.38
N ALA A 116 13.77 -9.95 -0.02
CA ALA A 116 12.89 -10.93 0.62
C ALA A 116 12.31 -11.98 -0.35
N GLY A 117 12.71 -11.96 -1.63
CA GLY A 117 12.26 -12.91 -2.64
C GLY A 117 11.02 -12.46 -3.42
N GLY A 118 10.57 -11.21 -3.25
CA GLY A 118 9.51 -10.65 -4.08
C GLY A 118 9.98 -10.43 -5.52
N ILE A 119 9.07 -10.59 -6.48
CA ILE A 119 9.39 -10.39 -7.89
C ILE A 119 9.24 -8.90 -8.22
N PRO A 120 10.27 -8.23 -8.76
CA PRO A 120 10.12 -6.87 -9.31
C PRO A 120 8.90 -6.78 -10.24
N ASN A 121 8.03 -5.80 -10.08
CA ASN A 121 6.89 -5.58 -10.98
C ASN A 121 6.75 -4.13 -11.47
N GLY A 122 7.73 -3.30 -11.10
CA GLY A 122 7.83 -1.90 -11.49
C GLY A 122 8.87 -1.24 -10.59
N GLU A 123 9.97 -0.78 -11.18
CA GLU A 123 11.04 -0.13 -10.43
C GLU A 123 10.57 1.19 -9.78
N PRO A 124 11.23 1.64 -8.70
CA PRO A 124 11.02 2.97 -8.15
C PRO A 124 11.13 4.04 -9.24
N GLY A 125 10.05 4.80 -9.43
CA GLY A 125 10.03 5.82 -10.46
C GLY A 125 8.75 6.64 -10.45
N GLU A 126 8.79 7.78 -11.14
CA GLU A 126 7.60 8.58 -11.39
C GLU A 126 6.72 7.88 -12.44
N ARG A 127 5.41 7.99 -12.28
CA ARG A 127 4.44 7.43 -13.22
C ARG A 127 3.88 8.52 -14.11
N ASP A 128 3.79 8.24 -15.40
CA ASP A 128 3.44 9.18 -16.46
C ASP A 128 1.96 9.60 -16.43
N TYR A 129 1.10 8.78 -15.86
CA TYR A 129 -0.33 9.05 -15.78
C TYR A 129 -0.72 10.13 -14.76
N VAL A 130 0.02 10.33 -13.66
CA VAL A 130 -0.21 11.41 -12.68
C VAL A 130 1.13 12.01 -12.23
N LYS A 131 1.31 13.32 -12.44
CA LYS A 131 2.50 14.05 -11.95
C LYS A 131 2.62 14.01 -10.43
N GLY A 132 3.83 13.74 -9.94
CA GLY A 132 4.10 13.62 -8.51
C GLY A 132 3.76 12.25 -7.91
N TYR A 133 3.36 11.27 -8.74
CA TYR A 133 3.10 9.90 -8.33
C TYR A 133 4.39 9.07 -8.47
N TYR A 134 5.16 8.95 -7.38
CA TYR A 134 6.39 8.15 -7.35
C TYR A 134 6.13 6.83 -6.63
N ALA A 135 6.29 5.71 -7.32
CA ALA A 135 5.89 4.41 -6.80
C ALA A 135 6.88 3.30 -7.19
N ALA A 136 6.76 2.16 -6.53
CA ALA A 136 7.41 0.91 -6.89
C ALA A 136 6.47 -0.27 -6.64
N PHE A 137 6.64 -1.35 -7.40
CA PHE A 137 5.76 -2.53 -7.38
C PHE A 137 6.56 -3.81 -7.25
N VAL A 138 6.10 -4.71 -6.40
CA VAL A 138 6.68 -6.05 -6.19
C VAL A 138 5.55 -7.05 -6.04
N LEU A 139 5.65 -8.18 -6.75
CA LEU A 139 4.76 -9.32 -6.51
C LEU A 139 5.22 -10.05 -5.25
N ASP A 140 4.29 -10.27 -4.34
CA ASP A 140 4.53 -11.07 -3.14
C ASP A 140 4.62 -12.58 -3.47
N PRO A 141 4.91 -13.46 -2.48
CA PRO A 141 5.07 -14.90 -2.71
C PRO A 141 3.88 -15.60 -3.35
N VAL A 142 2.68 -15.00 -3.34
CA VAL A 142 1.46 -15.56 -3.95
C VAL A 142 0.95 -14.69 -5.11
N GLY A 143 1.76 -13.77 -5.60
CA GLY A 143 1.45 -12.96 -6.77
C GLY A 143 0.49 -11.79 -6.51
N ASN A 144 0.33 -11.32 -5.27
CA ASN A 144 -0.33 -10.03 -5.04
C ASN A 144 0.59 -8.90 -5.47
N ASN A 145 0.04 -7.86 -6.08
CA ASN A 145 0.79 -6.70 -6.56
C ASN A 145 0.88 -5.64 -5.48
N ILE A 146 1.97 -5.65 -4.72
CA ILE A 146 2.19 -4.74 -3.61
C ILE A 146 2.89 -3.49 -4.11
N GLU A 147 2.34 -2.34 -3.72
CA GLU A 147 2.84 -1.03 -4.08
C GLU A 147 3.25 -0.24 -2.84
N VAL A 148 4.30 0.56 -2.99
CA VAL A 148 4.57 1.67 -2.08
C VAL A 148 4.63 2.95 -2.89
N VAL A 149 3.84 3.93 -2.47
CA VAL A 149 3.61 5.17 -3.22
C VAL A 149 3.90 6.40 -2.36
N CYS A 150 4.69 7.29 -2.93
CA CYS A 150 4.85 8.66 -2.49
C CYS A 150 4.09 9.56 -3.46
N PHE A 151 2.86 9.94 -3.10
CA PHE A 151 2.07 10.87 -3.89
C PHE A 151 2.26 12.30 -3.37
N ASN A 152 3.03 13.09 -4.11
CA ASN A 152 3.38 14.46 -3.73
C ASN A 152 3.23 15.42 -4.94
N PRO A 153 1.99 15.74 -5.34
CA PRO A 153 1.72 16.64 -6.46
C PRO A 153 2.18 18.08 -6.17
N TRP A 154 2.38 18.86 -7.22
CA TRP A 154 2.95 20.22 -7.14
C TRP A 154 2.17 21.15 -6.20
N TRP A 155 0.85 21.02 -6.13
CA TRP A 155 0.02 21.84 -5.24
C TRP A 155 0.19 21.45 -3.77
N MET A 156 0.40 20.17 -3.43
CA MET A 156 0.76 19.77 -2.06
C MET A 156 2.13 20.30 -1.67
N LYS A 157 3.10 20.33 -2.61
CA LYS A 157 4.41 20.94 -2.37
C LYS A 157 4.28 22.43 -2.06
N LEU A 158 3.44 23.17 -2.78
CA LEU A 158 3.16 24.59 -2.50
C LEU A 158 2.53 24.79 -1.12
N LEU A 159 1.51 24.00 -0.78
CA LEU A 159 0.84 24.08 0.51
C LEU A 159 1.82 23.82 1.67
N ASN A 160 2.68 22.81 1.53
CA ASN A 160 3.68 22.47 2.55
C ASN A 160 4.82 23.50 2.65
N ALA A 161 5.22 24.12 1.54
CA ALA A 161 6.30 25.11 1.52
C ALA A 161 5.88 26.49 2.04
N ALA A 162 4.59 26.85 1.95
CA ALA A 162 4.09 28.15 2.34
C ALA A 162 2.68 28.08 2.98
N PRO A 163 2.52 27.42 4.14
CA PRO A 163 1.21 27.23 4.77
C PRO A 163 0.48 28.55 5.06
N GLY A 164 1.22 29.62 5.37
CA GLY A 164 0.65 30.97 5.57
C GLY A 164 0.09 31.62 4.31
N VAL A 165 0.67 31.36 3.14
CA VAL A 165 0.20 31.91 1.85
C VAL A 165 -1.10 31.25 1.43
N ALA A 166 -1.24 29.94 1.65
CA ALA A 166 -2.46 29.20 1.36
C ALA A 166 -3.65 29.69 2.21
N ILE A 167 -3.42 29.92 3.51
CA ILE A 167 -4.41 30.47 4.43
C ILE A 167 -4.78 31.91 4.03
N ALA A 168 -3.81 32.74 3.66
CA ALA A 168 -4.06 34.11 3.23
C ALA A 168 -4.89 34.19 1.93
N VAL A 169 -4.59 33.34 0.94
CA VAL A 169 -5.35 33.27 -0.32
C VAL A 169 -6.79 32.80 -0.07
N ALA A 170 -7.00 31.75 0.73
CA ALA A 170 -8.33 31.28 1.08
C ALA A 170 -9.13 32.36 1.85
N GLY A 171 -8.49 33.05 2.80
CA GLY A 171 -9.10 34.15 3.54
C GLY A 171 -9.48 35.33 2.64
N ALA A 172 -8.62 35.70 1.68
CA ALA A 172 -8.91 36.78 0.73
C ALA A 172 -10.09 36.46 -0.19
N VAL A 173 -10.17 35.21 -0.70
CA VAL A 173 -11.28 34.76 -1.55
C VAL A 173 -12.60 34.72 -0.77
N ALA A 174 -12.59 34.15 0.44
CA ALA A 174 -13.78 34.13 1.30
C ALA A 174 -14.25 35.55 1.65
N GLY A 175 -13.30 36.47 1.94
CA GLY A 175 -13.58 37.88 2.17
C GLY A 175 -14.24 38.56 0.97
N GLN A 176 -13.71 38.36 -0.24
CA GLN A 176 -14.29 38.92 -1.47
C GLN A 176 -15.70 38.37 -1.75
N VAL A 177 -15.94 37.09 -1.53
CA VAL A 177 -17.27 36.49 -1.71
C VAL A 177 -18.27 37.07 -0.69
N ALA A 178 -17.88 37.18 0.58
CA ALA A 178 -18.71 37.77 1.62
C ALA A 178 -19.04 39.25 1.33
N LEU A 179 -18.04 40.03 0.87
CA LEU A 179 -18.23 41.41 0.43
C LEU A 179 -19.17 41.52 -0.77
N GLY A 180 -19.03 40.62 -1.75
CA GLY A 180 -19.93 40.56 -2.91
C GLY A 180 -21.38 40.27 -2.51
N TYR A 181 -21.57 39.31 -1.60
CA TYR A 181 -22.88 38.97 -1.06
C TYR A 181 -23.51 40.11 -0.26
N ALA A 182 -22.74 40.73 0.64
CA ALA A 182 -23.22 41.84 1.46
C ALA A 182 -23.64 43.06 0.61
N LYS A 183 -22.89 43.37 -0.47
CA LYS A 183 -23.29 44.38 -1.46
C LYS A 183 -24.55 43.99 -2.23
N GLY A 184 -24.67 42.74 -2.66
CA GLY A 184 -25.85 42.23 -3.37
C GLY A 184 -27.12 42.18 -2.50
N ALA A 185 -26.97 41.98 -1.19
CA ALA A 185 -28.05 41.95 -0.21
C ALA A 185 -28.37 43.33 0.40
N GLY A 186 -27.61 44.38 0.05
CA GLY A 186 -27.81 45.75 0.56
C GLY A 186 -27.45 45.94 2.03
N TRP A 187 -26.58 45.10 2.58
CA TRP A 187 -26.13 45.21 3.98
C TRP A 187 -25.00 46.24 4.17
N ILE A 188 -24.29 46.56 3.08
CA ILE A 188 -23.22 47.57 2.98
C ILE A 188 -23.22 48.23 1.61
#